data_AF-A0AAW2R070-F1
#
_entry.id   AF-A0AAW2R070-F1
#
_cell.length_a   1.000
_cell.length_b   1.000
_cell.length_c   1.000
_cell.angle_alpha   90.00
_cell.angle_beta   90.00
_cell.angle_gamma   90.00
#
_symmetry.space_group_name_H-M   'P 1'
#
loop_
_entity.id
_entity.type
_entity.pdbx_description
1 polymer ?
#
loop_
_entity_poly.entity_id
_entity_poly.type
_entity_poly.pdbx_seq_one_letter_code
_entity_poly.pdbx_strand_id
1 'polypeptide(L)'
;MIMLSNRSALFIQSCLSLKKPSYGYRRLISLSANPLVDDSDNTVDVEGIGSSRTAILSRPSSLNAINIPMVSQLQKLYKSWEDDPDIGFVVLKGRGRAFCAGGDIVSLYNLIKEGNLEECKQLFRKAYSLMYFVGTYLKPHVAILNGITMGGGDGISIPGTFRVATDKTIFATPETLIGLHPDAGASFYLSHLPGYLGEYLGLTGEKLNGAEMISCGLATHYSLFTKLPLVERQLRNLVTGDPSVIETCLESLGDPVRLDPTSVVHRIQTLNKCFSRDTVEEIIESLIREGRFQTLEQCLIREYRMSVRAISGQITGDFCEGVRAKLVDKDFAPKWDPPSLEHVSEDMVDQYFSPLPAFEPELELPMKQRAAFWE
;
A
#
# COMPACT_ATOMS: atom_id res chain seq x y z
N MET A 1 -4.23 23.03 -0.37
CA MET A 1 -3.55 22.73 -1.66
C MET A 1 -2.07 22.97 -1.45
N ILE A 2 -1.43 22.05 -0.72
CA ILE A 2 -0.08 22.20 -0.22
C ILE A 2 0.85 21.82 -1.37
N MET A 3 1.30 22.83 -2.12
CA MET A 3 2.57 22.72 -2.80
C MET A 3 3.60 22.42 -1.72
N LEU A 4 4.19 21.23 -1.77
CA LEU A 4 5.42 20.90 -1.06
C LEU A 4 6.47 21.95 -1.45
N SER A 5 6.54 23.02 -0.66
CA SER A 5 7.49 24.10 -0.87
C SER A 5 8.86 23.55 -0.54
N ASN A 6 9.61 23.17 -1.58
CA ASN A 6 11.03 23.41 -1.88
C ASN A 6 12.02 23.90 -0.77
N ARG A 7 11.78 23.69 0.51
CA ARG A 7 12.61 24.17 1.64
C ARG A 7 12.96 23.09 2.65
N SER A 8 12.20 22.00 2.76
CA SER A 8 12.66 20.77 3.42
C SER A 8 13.70 20.03 2.56
N ALA A 9 13.61 20.16 1.23
CA ALA A 9 14.59 19.62 0.28
C ALA A 9 15.98 20.29 0.33
N LEU A 10 16.12 21.49 0.93
CA LEU A 10 17.35 22.30 0.90
C LEU A 10 18.24 22.17 2.14
N PHE A 11 17.78 21.55 3.24
CA PHE A 11 18.68 21.24 4.36
C PHE A 11 19.52 19.98 4.10
N ILE A 12 19.08 19.11 3.19
CA ILE A 12 19.84 17.94 2.72
C ILE A 12 20.71 18.30 1.48
N GLN A 13 20.46 19.43 0.84
CA GLN A 13 21.17 19.88 -0.37
C GLN A 13 22.47 20.69 -0.12
N SER A 14 22.96 20.80 1.13
CA SER A 14 24.25 21.46 1.42
C SER A 14 25.49 20.59 1.09
N CYS A 15 25.31 19.43 0.48
CA CYS A 15 26.41 18.63 -0.09
C CYS A 15 26.27 18.54 -1.63
N LEU A 16 26.17 19.72 -2.25
CA LEU A 16 26.78 20.12 -3.53
C LEU A 16 26.76 19.10 -4.69
N SER A 17 25.90 19.28 -5.68
CA SER A 17 26.18 20.09 -6.89
C SER A 17 27.16 19.48 -7.90
N LEU A 18 26.55 18.99 -8.98
CA LEU A 18 26.95 19.16 -10.39
C LEU A 18 28.03 18.24 -11.04
N LYS A 19 27.50 17.48 -12.02
CA LYS A 19 28.00 17.20 -13.40
C LYS A 19 28.95 16.01 -13.63
N LYS A 20 28.38 14.95 -14.27
CA LYS A 20 28.72 14.21 -15.52
C LYS A 20 30.22 14.06 -15.92
N PRO A 21 30.69 13.03 -16.70
CA PRO A 21 29.95 12.04 -17.53
C PRO A 21 30.47 10.56 -17.56
N SER A 22 29.61 9.70 -18.14
CA SER A 22 29.79 8.43 -18.92
C SER A 22 31.08 7.61 -18.89
N TYR A 23 30.91 6.27 -18.80
CA TYR A 23 31.33 5.17 -19.73
C TYR A 23 31.19 3.86 -18.89
N GLY A 24 30.50 2.77 -19.21
CA GLY A 24 30.05 2.16 -20.46
C GLY A 24 30.59 0.73 -20.45
N TYR A 25 29.79 -0.30 -20.13
CA TYR A 25 30.18 -1.70 -20.39
C TYR A 25 28.99 -2.62 -20.70
N ARG A 26 29.32 -3.69 -21.42
CA ARG A 26 28.53 -4.41 -22.40
C ARG A 26 27.54 -5.44 -21.83
N ARG A 27 26.44 -5.56 -22.58
CA ARG A 27 25.48 -6.67 -22.67
C ARG A 27 26.07 -8.06 -22.41
N LEU A 28 25.36 -8.83 -21.59
CA LEU A 28 25.22 -10.27 -21.75
C LEU A 28 23.75 -10.58 -22.04
N ILE A 29 23.54 -11.47 -23.02
CA ILE A 29 22.28 -11.75 -23.69
C ILE A 29 21.58 -12.95 -23.04
N SER A 30 20.29 -12.72 -22.77
CA SER A 30 19.13 -13.61 -22.69
C SER A 30 19.19 -14.96 -21.98
N LEU A 31 18.33 -15.08 -20.96
CA LEU A 31 17.37 -16.17 -20.87
C LEU A 31 15.97 -15.54 -20.90
N SER A 32 15.22 -15.83 -21.96
CA SER A 32 13.86 -15.35 -22.21
C SER A 32 12.89 -15.97 -21.21
N ALA A 33 12.44 -15.20 -20.22
CA ALA A 33 11.18 -15.47 -19.55
C ALA A 33 10.06 -14.95 -20.45
N ASN A 34 9.34 -15.85 -21.12
CA ASN A 34 8.12 -15.49 -21.81
C ASN A 34 7.12 -14.96 -20.75
N PRO A 35 6.61 -13.73 -20.87
CA PRO A 35 5.45 -13.33 -20.10
C PRO A 35 4.29 -14.19 -20.57
N LEU A 36 3.64 -14.88 -19.63
CA LEU A 36 2.35 -15.49 -19.87
C LEU A 36 1.38 -14.36 -20.22
N VAL A 37 1.12 -14.19 -21.51
CA VAL A 37 0.11 -13.28 -22.03
C VAL A 37 -1.24 -13.83 -21.59
N ASP A 38 -1.93 -13.09 -20.74
CA ASP A 38 -3.32 -13.35 -20.38
C ASP A 38 -4.17 -13.00 -21.60
N ASP A 39 -4.39 -13.99 -22.47
CA ASP A 39 -4.96 -13.88 -23.82
C ASP A 39 -6.50 -13.76 -23.80
N SER A 40 -7.05 -12.97 -22.87
CA SER A 40 -8.48 -12.64 -22.88
C SER A 40 -8.70 -11.14 -22.84
N ASP A 41 -9.36 -10.61 -23.89
CA ASP A 41 -9.85 -9.24 -23.96
C ASP A 41 -10.82 -8.89 -22.80
N ASN A 42 -11.30 -9.90 -22.06
CA ASN A 42 -12.28 -9.72 -21.00
C ASN A 42 -11.62 -9.65 -19.60
N THR A 43 -11.24 -8.44 -19.21
CA THR A 43 -10.59 -8.17 -17.92
C THR A 43 -11.55 -8.15 -16.72
N VAL A 44 -12.86 -8.08 -16.98
CA VAL A 44 -13.92 -8.06 -15.97
C VAL A 44 -15.04 -9.02 -16.37
N ASP A 45 -15.38 -9.96 -15.50
CA ASP A 45 -16.57 -10.79 -15.68
C ASP A 45 -17.79 -10.16 -15.00
N VAL A 46 -18.97 -10.48 -15.51
CA VAL A 46 -20.24 -9.98 -14.99
C VAL A 46 -21.13 -11.14 -14.57
N GLU A 47 -21.64 -11.10 -13.34
CA GLU A 47 -22.70 -11.98 -12.87
C GLU A 47 -23.93 -11.11 -12.50
N GLY A 48 -25.14 -11.59 -12.81
CA GLY A 48 -26.37 -10.85 -12.51
C GLY A 48 -27.52 -11.79 -12.17
N ILE A 49 -28.08 -11.62 -10.97
CA ILE A 49 -29.31 -12.30 -10.52
C ILE A 49 -30.15 -11.27 -9.77
N GLY A 50 -31.44 -11.20 -10.11
CA GLY A 50 -32.38 -10.25 -9.53
C GLY A 50 -31.91 -8.80 -9.69
N SER A 51 -31.97 -8.05 -8.59
CA SER A 51 -31.64 -6.61 -8.55
C SER A 51 -30.14 -6.29 -8.42
N SER A 52 -29.28 -7.30 -8.33
CA SER A 52 -27.84 -7.11 -8.16
C SER A 52 -27.07 -7.32 -9.47
N ARG A 53 -26.02 -6.53 -9.69
CA ARG A 53 -24.98 -6.83 -10.69
C ARG A 53 -23.63 -6.89 -10.02
N THR A 54 -22.88 -7.96 -10.30
CA THR A 54 -21.54 -8.17 -9.77
C THR A 54 -20.52 -8.02 -10.88
N ALA A 55 -19.62 -7.05 -10.75
CA ALA A 55 -18.40 -6.96 -11.53
C ALA A 55 -17.28 -7.73 -10.82
N ILE A 56 -16.60 -8.62 -11.55
CA ILE A 56 -15.53 -9.48 -11.03
C ILE A 56 -14.25 -9.15 -11.78
N LEU A 57 -13.26 -8.61 -11.08
CA LEU A 57 -11.94 -8.37 -11.64
C LEU A 57 -11.28 -9.73 -11.93
N SER A 58 -10.95 -9.98 -13.20
CA SER A 58 -10.59 -11.31 -13.70
C SER A 58 -9.19 -11.36 -14.31
N ARG A 59 -8.21 -10.71 -13.67
CA ARG A 59 -6.77 -10.81 -14.01
C ARG A 59 -5.95 -11.40 -12.86
N PRO A 60 -6.26 -12.61 -12.36
CA PRO A 60 -5.64 -13.17 -11.16
C PRO A 60 -4.12 -13.36 -11.27
N SER A 61 -3.62 -13.58 -12.50
CA SER A 61 -2.19 -13.67 -12.86
C SER A 61 -1.40 -12.41 -12.47
N SER A 62 -2.05 -11.24 -12.54
CA SER A 62 -1.50 -9.92 -12.20
C SER A 62 -2.11 -9.34 -10.93
N LEU A 63 -2.68 -10.19 -10.07
CA LEU A 63 -3.35 -9.78 -8.82
C LEU A 63 -4.45 -8.73 -9.04
N ASN A 64 -5.16 -8.86 -10.17
CA ASN A 64 -6.22 -7.96 -10.59
C ASN A 64 -5.77 -6.49 -10.69
N ALA A 65 -4.51 -6.26 -11.08
CA ALA A 65 -4.00 -4.91 -11.32
C ALA A 65 -4.83 -4.18 -12.39
N ILE A 66 -5.04 -2.88 -12.20
CA ILE A 66 -5.89 -2.03 -13.03
C ILE A 66 -5.13 -1.61 -14.28
N ASN A 67 -5.73 -1.84 -15.45
CA ASN A 67 -5.25 -1.37 -16.75
C ASN A 67 -6.36 -0.62 -17.52
N ILE A 68 -6.01 -0.02 -18.66
CA ILE A 68 -6.96 0.79 -19.45
C ILE A 68 -8.21 -0.01 -19.90
N PRO A 69 -8.08 -1.26 -20.42
CA PRO A 69 -9.24 -2.08 -20.77
C PRO A 69 -10.19 -2.30 -19.59
N MET A 70 -9.66 -2.68 -18.43
CA MET A 70 -10.46 -2.95 -17.22
C MET A 70 -11.22 -1.71 -16.75
N VAL A 71 -10.54 -0.56 -16.64
CA VAL A 71 -11.20 0.68 -16.25
C VAL A 71 -12.29 1.06 -17.25
N SER A 72 -12.00 0.95 -18.54
CA SER A 72 -12.97 1.30 -19.59
C SER A 72 -14.18 0.36 -19.58
N GLN A 73 -13.98 -0.91 -19.26
CA GLN A 73 -15.05 -1.89 -19.11
C GLN A 73 -15.92 -1.59 -17.88
N LEU A 74 -15.31 -1.34 -16.71
CA LEU A 74 -16.04 -0.96 -15.49
C LEU A 74 -16.85 0.32 -15.68
N GLN A 75 -16.27 1.35 -16.33
CA GLN A 75 -16.99 2.60 -16.63
C GLN A 75 -18.24 2.37 -17.48
N LYS A 76 -18.14 1.53 -18.52
CA LYS A 76 -19.29 1.18 -19.37
C LYS A 76 -20.36 0.43 -18.58
N LEU A 77 -19.95 -0.56 -17.77
CA LEU A 77 -20.86 -1.35 -16.95
C LEU A 77 -21.58 -0.48 -15.92
N TYR A 78 -20.84 0.29 -15.12
CA TYR A 78 -21.44 1.11 -14.07
C TYR A 78 -22.35 2.19 -14.65
N LYS A 79 -21.98 2.82 -15.77
CA LYS A 79 -22.88 3.77 -16.44
C LYS A 79 -24.17 3.10 -16.91
N SER A 80 -24.07 1.92 -17.51
CA SER A 80 -25.25 1.16 -17.95
C SER A 80 -26.13 0.73 -16.77
N TRP A 81 -25.53 0.37 -15.65
CA TRP A 81 -26.25 -0.15 -14.47
C TRP A 81 -26.88 0.95 -13.64
N GLU A 82 -26.36 2.18 -13.68
CA GLU A 82 -26.90 3.31 -12.93
C GLU A 82 -28.30 3.70 -13.45
N ASP A 83 -28.47 3.73 -14.77
CA ASP A 83 -29.73 4.12 -15.42
C ASP A 83 -30.77 2.98 -15.49
N ASP A 84 -30.37 1.73 -15.20
CA ASP A 84 -31.25 0.55 -15.33
C ASP A 84 -32.17 0.39 -14.10
N PRO A 85 -33.50 0.55 -14.23
CA PRO A 85 -34.41 0.47 -13.08
C PRO A 85 -34.50 -0.92 -12.45
N ASP A 86 -34.09 -1.98 -13.16
CA ASP A 86 -34.11 -3.35 -12.63
C ASP A 86 -32.89 -3.66 -11.75
N ILE A 87 -31.88 -2.78 -11.74
CA ILE A 87 -30.69 -2.90 -10.91
C ILE A 87 -30.84 -2.01 -9.69
N GLY A 88 -30.91 -2.62 -8.50
CA GLY A 88 -30.99 -1.94 -7.22
C GLY A 88 -29.62 -1.56 -6.66
N PHE A 89 -28.59 -2.39 -6.87
CA PHE A 89 -27.23 -2.13 -6.37
C PHE A 89 -26.16 -2.91 -7.15
N VAL A 90 -24.90 -2.54 -6.95
CA VAL A 90 -23.76 -3.16 -7.63
C VAL A 90 -22.77 -3.73 -6.63
N VAL A 91 -22.13 -4.84 -7.00
CA VAL A 91 -21.09 -5.52 -6.22
C VAL A 91 -19.80 -5.52 -7.03
N LEU A 92 -18.67 -5.26 -6.37
CA LEU A 92 -17.34 -5.39 -6.94
C LEU A 92 -16.53 -6.40 -6.13
N LYS A 93 -15.92 -7.39 -6.81
CA LYS A 93 -15.02 -8.35 -6.18
C LYS A 93 -13.86 -8.73 -7.11
N GLY A 94 -12.80 -9.31 -6.57
CA GLY A 94 -11.69 -9.86 -7.36
C GLY A 94 -11.73 -11.39 -7.44
N ARG A 95 -11.25 -11.94 -8.55
CA ARG A 95 -11.00 -13.39 -8.69
C ARG A 95 -9.63 -13.75 -8.10
N GLY A 96 -9.57 -14.90 -7.42
CA GLY A 96 -8.31 -15.45 -6.91
C GLY A 96 -7.90 -14.88 -5.55
N ARG A 97 -6.60 -14.68 -5.36
CA ARG A 97 -6.02 -14.33 -4.04
C ARG A 97 -5.99 -12.83 -3.72
N ALA A 98 -6.42 -11.99 -4.65
CA ALA A 98 -6.42 -10.54 -4.52
C ALA A 98 -7.78 -9.99 -4.89
N PHE A 99 -8.22 -8.95 -4.18
CA PHE A 99 -9.28 -8.09 -4.68
C PHE A 99 -8.70 -7.28 -5.86
N CYS A 100 -7.70 -6.44 -5.59
CA CYS A 100 -6.98 -5.64 -6.57
C CYS A 100 -5.69 -5.10 -5.95
N ALA A 101 -4.52 -5.39 -6.56
CA ALA A 101 -3.22 -4.96 -6.07
C ALA A 101 -2.75 -3.59 -6.60
N GLY A 102 -3.67 -2.76 -7.10
CA GLY A 102 -3.38 -1.40 -7.56
C GLY A 102 -3.31 -1.25 -9.07
N GLY A 103 -2.63 -0.22 -9.55
CA GLY A 103 -2.41 -0.01 -10.99
C GLY A 103 -1.41 -1.00 -11.59
N ASP A 104 -1.52 -1.26 -12.88
CA ASP A 104 -0.51 -2.04 -13.63
C ASP A 104 0.76 -1.19 -13.85
N ILE A 105 1.52 -0.98 -12.77
CA ILE A 105 2.70 -0.09 -12.74
C ILE A 105 3.81 -0.60 -13.67
N VAL A 106 3.90 -1.92 -13.89
CA VAL A 106 4.85 -2.53 -14.84
C VAL A 106 4.54 -2.07 -16.26
N SER A 107 3.27 -2.13 -16.67
CA SER A 107 2.84 -1.63 -17.98
C SER A 107 3.06 -0.12 -18.09
N LEU A 108 2.75 0.64 -17.04
CA LEU A 108 3.01 2.09 -16.98
C LEU A 108 4.49 2.44 -17.16
N TYR A 109 5.39 1.71 -16.50
CA TYR A 109 6.84 1.88 -16.62
C TYR A 109 7.32 1.65 -18.06
N ASN A 110 6.83 0.59 -18.72
CA ASN A 110 7.19 0.29 -20.11
C ASN A 110 6.71 1.40 -21.06
N LEU A 111 5.48 1.90 -20.89
CA LEU A 111 4.97 3.03 -21.68
C LEU A 111 5.80 4.30 -21.50
N ILE A 112 6.24 4.60 -20.28
CA ILE A 112 7.14 5.74 -20.01
C ILE A 112 8.48 5.55 -20.72
N LYS A 113 9.07 4.36 -20.66
CA LYS A 113 10.34 4.03 -21.34
C LYS A 113 10.25 4.20 -22.86
N GLU A 114 9.11 3.88 -23.43
CA GLU A 114 8.84 4.01 -24.87
C GLU A 114 8.50 5.45 -25.29
N GLY A 115 8.35 6.37 -24.33
CA GLY A 115 7.96 7.77 -24.60
C GLY A 115 6.46 7.96 -24.81
N ASN A 116 5.64 6.96 -24.53
CA ASN A 116 4.19 6.94 -24.72
C ASN A 116 3.44 7.63 -23.55
N LEU A 117 3.84 8.86 -23.22
CA LEU A 117 3.30 9.61 -22.07
C LEU A 117 1.79 9.88 -22.17
N GLU A 118 1.22 9.94 -23.38
CA GLU A 118 -0.22 10.18 -23.53
C GLU A 118 -1.05 8.98 -23.11
N GLU A 119 -0.60 7.75 -23.35
CA GLU A 119 -1.28 6.55 -22.85
C GLU A 119 -1.24 6.47 -21.32
N CYS A 120 -0.09 6.82 -20.71
CA CYS A 120 0.03 6.95 -19.25
C CYS A 120 -1.01 7.93 -18.69
N LYS A 121 -1.14 9.12 -19.30
CA LYS A 121 -2.15 10.11 -18.88
C LYS A 121 -3.57 9.60 -19.08
N GLN A 122 -3.84 8.85 -20.17
CA GLN A 122 -5.16 8.26 -20.40
C GLN A 122 -5.53 7.25 -19.33
N LEU A 123 -4.58 6.42 -18.86
CA LEU A 123 -4.81 5.52 -17.73
C LEU A 123 -5.26 6.29 -16.49
N PHE A 124 -4.49 7.29 -16.04
CA PHE A 124 -4.85 8.07 -14.86
C PHE A 124 -6.18 8.82 -15.02
N ARG A 125 -6.42 9.46 -16.17
CA ARG A 125 -7.69 10.17 -16.43
C ARG A 125 -8.88 9.22 -16.32
N LYS A 126 -8.79 8.04 -16.94
CA LYS A 126 -9.87 7.05 -16.89
C LYS A 126 -10.03 6.47 -15.48
N ALA A 127 -8.94 6.09 -14.83
CA ALA A 127 -8.95 5.49 -13.50
C ALA A 127 -9.57 6.45 -12.49
N TYR A 128 -9.12 7.70 -12.42
CA TYR A 128 -9.67 8.68 -11.48
C TYR A 128 -11.12 9.06 -11.79
N SER A 129 -11.50 9.09 -13.07
CA SER A 129 -12.91 9.27 -13.44
C SER A 129 -13.79 8.11 -12.95
N LEU A 130 -13.30 6.87 -13.02
CA LEU A 130 -14.00 5.71 -12.46
C LEU A 130 -14.10 5.79 -10.94
N MET A 131 -13.02 6.16 -10.25
CA MET A 131 -12.99 6.28 -8.78
C MET A 131 -13.94 7.37 -8.27
N TYR A 132 -13.97 8.52 -8.95
CA TYR A 132 -14.96 9.56 -8.70
C TYR A 132 -16.38 9.01 -8.92
N PHE A 133 -16.59 8.29 -10.02
CA PHE A 133 -17.89 7.70 -10.32
C PHE A 133 -18.35 6.69 -9.28
N VAL A 134 -17.44 5.87 -8.72
CA VAL A 134 -17.73 4.99 -7.57
C VAL A 134 -18.12 5.80 -6.34
N GLY A 135 -17.39 6.87 -6.03
CA GLY A 135 -17.66 7.72 -4.88
C GLY A 135 -18.95 8.56 -4.98
N THR A 136 -19.44 8.81 -6.19
CA THR A 136 -20.68 9.56 -6.44
C THR A 136 -21.79 8.71 -7.07
N TYR A 137 -21.67 7.38 -7.00
CA TYR A 137 -22.59 6.46 -7.67
C TYR A 137 -23.98 6.57 -7.05
N LEU A 138 -25.03 6.63 -7.88
CA LEU A 138 -26.40 6.88 -7.40
C LEU A 138 -27.09 5.66 -6.78
N LYS A 139 -26.47 4.48 -6.89
CA LYS A 139 -26.95 3.22 -6.31
C LYS A 139 -25.95 2.70 -5.28
N PRO A 140 -26.38 1.88 -4.32
CA PRO A 140 -25.45 1.28 -3.37
C PRO A 140 -24.34 0.49 -4.09
N HIS A 141 -23.10 0.75 -3.69
CA HIS A 141 -21.91 0.05 -4.17
C HIS A 141 -21.33 -0.81 -3.04
N VAL A 142 -21.20 -2.10 -3.27
CA VAL A 142 -20.65 -3.07 -2.30
C VAL A 142 -19.32 -3.62 -2.82
N ALA A 143 -18.22 -3.29 -2.16
CA ALA A 143 -16.91 -3.88 -2.45
C ALA A 143 -16.58 -5.02 -1.48
N ILE A 144 -16.24 -6.19 -2.02
CA ILE A 144 -15.77 -7.35 -1.25
C ILE A 144 -14.25 -7.41 -1.32
N LEU A 145 -13.59 -7.00 -0.23
CA LEU A 145 -12.14 -6.78 -0.17
C LEU A 145 -11.38 -8.05 0.22
N ASN A 146 -11.71 -9.18 -0.39
CA ASN A 146 -11.07 -10.45 -0.06
C ASN A 146 -9.68 -10.56 -0.69
N GLY A 147 -8.63 -10.54 0.14
CA GLY A 147 -7.24 -10.62 -0.30
C GLY A 147 -6.55 -9.25 -0.37
N ILE A 148 -5.50 -9.18 -1.19
CA ILE A 148 -4.73 -7.94 -1.41
C ILE A 148 -5.63 -6.85 -2.00
N THR A 149 -5.64 -5.68 -1.37
CA THR A 149 -6.40 -4.47 -1.72
C THR A 149 -5.44 -3.29 -1.56
N MET A 150 -4.88 -2.78 -2.65
CA MET A 150 -3.85 -1.74 -2.56
C MET A 150 -4.01 -0.67 -3.65
N GLY A 151 -3.65 0.56 -3.33
CA GLY A 151 -3.53 1.69 -4.27
C GLY A 151 -4.76 1.91 -5.14
N GLY A 152 -4.63 1.69 -6.44
CA GLY A 152 -5.77 1.75 -7.37
C GLY A 152 -6.96 0.86 -6.95
N GLY A 153 -6.72 -0.28 -6.29
CA GLY A 153 -7.76 -1.13 -5.71
C GLY A 153 -8.54 -0.45 -4.60
N ASP A 154 -7.86 0.34 -3.77
CA ASP A 154 -8.48 1.16 -2.74
C ASP A 154 -9.37 2.22 -3.39
N GLY A 155 -8.88 2.88 -4.44
CA GLY A 155 -9.61 3.93 -5.14
C GLY A 155 -10.91 3.47 -5.79
N ILE A 156 -10.98 2.22 -6.28
CA ILE A 156 -12.21 1.66 -6.89
C ILE A 156 -13.16 1.02 -5.86
N SER A 157 -12.85 1.11 -4.56
CA SER A 157 -13.63 0.43 -3.51
C SER A 157 -13.96 1.29 -2.30
N ILE A 158 -12.98 1.99 -1.71
CA ILE A 158 -13.14 2.76 -0.47
C ILE A 158 -14.18 3.90 -0.60
N PRO A 159 -14.28 4.63 -1.73
CA PRO A 159 -15.33 5.65 -1.90
C PRO A 159 -16.76 5.07 -1.99
N GLY A 160 -16.92 3.75 -2.18
CA GLY A 160 -18.22 3.10 -2.29
C GLY A 160 -18.99 3.01 -0.97
N THR A 161 -20.29 2.69 -1.08
CA THR A 161 -21.23 2.67 0.06
C THR A 161 -20.83 1.68 1.14
N PHE A 162 -20.52 0.43 0.76
CA PHE A 162 -20.18 -0.66 1.67
C PHE A 162 -18.86 -1.30 1.26
N ARG A 163 -17.97 -1.47 2.24
CA ARG A 163 -16.73 -2.25 2.11
C ARG A 163 -16.78 -3.43 3.08
N VAL A 164 -16.75 -4.64 2.54
CA VAL A 164 -16.74 -5.90 3.31
C VAL A 164 -15.32 -6.44 3.32
N ALA A 165 -14.62 -6.28 4.45
CA ALA A 165 -13.31 -6.88 4.68
C ALA A 165 -13.44 -8.33 5.20
N THR A 166 -12.38 -9.11 5.02
CA THR A 166 -12.26 -10.49 5.50
C THR A 166 -10.98 -10.70 6.31
N ASP A 167 -10.82 -11.87 6.94
CA ASP A 167 -9.55 -12.29 7.56
C ASP A 167 -8.41 -12.47 6.56
N LYS A 168 -8.68 -12.35 5.24
CA LYS A 168 -7.67 -12.37 4.18
C LYS A 168 -7.38 -10.99 3.60
N THR A 169 -8.10 -9.95 4.01
CA THR A 169 -7.85 -8.60 3.51
C THR A 169 -6.47 -8.13 3.94
N ILE A 170 -5.71 -7.60 2.97
CA ILE A 170 -4.45 -6.91 3.20
C ILE A 170 -4.56 -5.58 2.48
N PHE A 171 -4.80 -4.51 3.25
CA PHE A 171 -4.92 -3.14 2.78
C PHE A 171 -3.60 -2.39 2.90
N ALA A 172 -3.21 -1.61 1.89
CA ALA A 172 -2.10 -0.66 2.00
C ALA A 172 -2.13 0.39 0.88
N THR A 173 -1.56 1.56 1.15
CA THR A 173 -1.21 2.59 0.16
C THR A 173 0.32 2.68 0.02
N PRO A 174 0.97 1.72 -0.67
CA PRO A 174 2.43 1.60 -0.71
C PRO A 174 3.09 2.53 -1.75
N GLU A 175 2.38 3.51 -2.30
CA GLU A 175 2.85 4.34 -3.42
C GLU A 175 4.16 5.07 -3.11
N THR A 176 4.39 5.46 -1.84
CA THR A 176 5.64 6.13 -1.43
C THR A 176 6.85 5.24 -1.55
N LEU A 177 6.68 3.92 -1.42
CA LEU A 177 7.76 2.95 -1.57
C LEU A 177 8.25 2.94 -3.04
N ILE A 178 7.32 3.04 -4.00
CA ILE A 178 7.62 3.05 -5.44
C ILE A 178 7.91 4.46 -6.00
N GLY A 179 8.15 5.46 -5.14
CA GLY A 179 8.43 6.84 -5.55
C GLY A 179 7.23 7.60 -6.13
N LEU A 180 6.02 7.15 -5.85
CA LEU A 180 4.76 7.85 -6.12
C LEU A 180 4.20 8.44 -4.82
N HIS A 181 3.10 9.18 -4.90
CA HIS A 181 2.34 9.63 -3.72
C HIS A 181 1.10 8.76 -3.56
N PRO A 182 0.50 8.63 -2.36
CA PRO A 182 -0.79 7.99 -2.19
C PRO A 182 -1.83 8.65 -3.09
N ASP A 183 -2.17 7.96 -4.18
CA ASP A 183 -2.98 8.47 -5.27
C ASP A 183 -4.41 7.92 -5.16
N ALA A 184 -5.16 7.85 -6.27
CA ALA A 184 -6.44 7.13 -6.32
C ALA A 184 -7.50 7.52 -5.25
N GLY A 185 -7.45 8.77 -4.75
CA GLY A 185 -8.34 9.25 -3.69
C GLY A 185 -7.86 8.99 -2.25
N ALA A 186 -6.65 8.43 -2.06
CA ALA A 186 -6.06 8.18 -0.75
C ALA A 186 -5.97 9.43 0.11
N SER A 187 -5.56 10.56 -0.46
CA SER A 187 -5.59 11.84 0.25
C SER A 187 -6.96 12.21 0.84
N PHE A 188 -8.06 11.77 0.23
CA PHE A 188 -9.40 11.94 0.78
C PHE A 188 -9.67 10.94 1.90
N TYR A 189 -9.66 9.62 1.63
CA TYR A 189 -10.10 8.67 2.65
C TYR A 189 -9.11 8.50 3.81
N LEU A 190 -7.80 8.66 3.60
CA LEU A 190 -6.80 8.62 4.67
C LEU A 190 -6.93 9.81 5.62
N SER A 191 -7.21 11.02 5.09
CA SER A 191 -7.36 12.22 5.91
C SER A 191 -8.61 12.22 6.80
N HIS A 192 -9.53 11.27 6.58
CA HIS A 192 -10.72 11.09 7.41
C HIS A 192 -10.56 9.96 8.45
N LEU A 193 -9.39 9.32 8.50
CA LEU A 193 -9.10 8.33 9.53
C LEU A 193 -8.84 8.97 10.90
N PRO A 194 -9.01 8.23 12.00
CA PRO A 194 -8.81 8.77 13.34
C PRO A 194 -7.38 9.30 13.56
N GLY A 195 -7.30 10.52 14.09
CA GLY A 195 -6.02 11.13 14.48
C GLY A 195 -5.09 11.31 13.29
N TYR A 196 -3.86 10.82 13.42
CA TYR A 196 -2.82 10.89 12.39
C TYR A 196 -2.51 9.53 11.75
N LEU A 197 -3.48 8.61 11.80
CA LEU A 197 -3.35 7.29 11.18
C LEU A 197 -3.22 7.39 9.66
N GLY A 198 -3.92 8.34 9.03
CA GLY A 198 -3.85 8.56 7.59
C GLY A 198 -2.45 8.93 7.11
N GLU A 199 -1.79 9.87 7.80
CA GLU A 199 -0.42 10.27 7.54
C GLU A 199 0.56 9.12 7.75
N TYR A 200 0.36 8.32 8.81
CA TYR A 200 1.17 7.12 9.04
C TYR A 200 1.07 6.14 7.88
N LEU A 201 -0.15 5.75 7.49
CA LEU A 201 -0.38 4.80 6.40
C LEU A 201 0.15 5.33 5.06
N GLY A 202 -0.14 6.60 4.77
CA GLY A 202 0.27 7.24 3.51
C GLY A 202 1.77 7.45 3.39
N LEU A 203 2.49 7.74 4.50
CA LEU A 203 3.94 7.94 4.46
C LEU A 203 4.71 6.62 4.49
N THR A 204 4.25 5.64 5.27
CA THR A 204 5.00 4.40 5.53
C THR A 204 4.62 3.22 4.62
N GLY A 205 3.43 3.25 4.02
CA GLY A 205 2.90 2.11 3.28
C GLY A 205 2.55 0.90 4.17
N GLU A 206 2.42 1.10 5.49
CA GLU A 206 2.08 0.03 6.43
C GLU A 206 0.79 -0.69 6.04
N LYS A 207 0.76 -2.00 6.26
CA LYS A 207 -0.38 -2.85 5.92
C LYS A 207 -1.37 -2.89 7.07
N LEU A 208 -2.66 -2.87 6.71
CA LEU A 208 -3.75 -3.19 7.62
C LEU A 208 -4.39 -4.51 7.23
N ASN A 209 -4.69 -5.35 8.21
CA ASN A 209 -5.57 -6.50 7.99
C ASN A 209 -7.06 -6.08 8.06
N GLY A 210 -7.96 -6.99 7.69
CA GLY A 210 -9.40 -6.70 7.68
C GLY A 210 -10.00 -6.30 9.04
N ALA A 211 -9.46 -6.82 10.15
CA ALA A 211 -9.89 -6.46 11.51
C ALA A 211 -9.43 -5.03 11.88
N GLU A 212 -8.28 -4.59 11.38
CA GLU A 212 -7.80 -3.23 11.56
C GLU A 212 -8.58 -2.24 10.71
N MET A 213 -8.91 -2.60 9.46
CA MET A 213 -9.70 -1.75 8.57
C MET A 213 -11.08 -1.41 9.14
N ILE A 214 -11.78 -2.37 9.73
CA ILE A 214 -13.08 -2.13 10.38
C ILE A 214 -12.91 -1.27 11.64
N SER A 215 -11.83 -1.49 12.39
CA SER A 215 -11.56 -0.75 13.64
C SER A 215 -11.20 0.72 13.39
N CYS A 216 -10.60 1.05 12.24
CA CYS A 216 -10.27 2.43 11.86
C CYS A 216 -11.29 3.10 10.93
N GLY A 217 -12.34 2.38 10.49
CA GLY A 217 -13.42 2.90 9.65
C GLY A 217 -13.21 2.81 8.14
N LEU A 218 -12.12 2.20 7.65
CA LEU A 218 -11.91 1.93 6.22
C LEU A 218 -12.90 0.89 5.68
N ALA A 219 -13.16 -0.17 6.46
CA ALA A 219 -14.20 -1.15 6.15
C ALA A 219 -15.50 -0.78 6.88
N THR A 220 -16.66 -0.99 6.24
CA THR A 220 -17.97 -0.92 6.94
C THR A 220 -18.30 -2.21 7.68
N HIS A 221 -17.89 -3.34 7.11
CA HIS A 221 -18.31 -4.66 7.55
C HIS A 221 -17.12 -5.61 7.53
N TYR A 222 -17.16 -6.62 8.40
CA TYR A 222 -16.15 -7.65 8.50
C TYR A 222 -16.81 -9.02 8.57
N SER A 223 -16.37 -9.96 7.74
CA SER A 223 -16.86 -11.34 7.74
C SER A 223 -15.72 -12.31 7.42
N LEU A 224 -15.70 -13.46 8.08
CA LEU A 224 -14.66 -14.47 7.82
C LEU A 224 -14.76 -14.99 6.38
N PHE A 225 -13.61 -15.28 5.77
CA PHE A 225 -13.51 -15.83 4.41
C PHE A 225 -14.37 -17.10 4.25
N THR A 226 -14.50 -17.91 5.29
CA THR A 226 -15.33 -19.12 5.30
C THR A 226 -16.82 -18.84 5.11
N LYS A 227 -17.30 -17.65 5.50
CA LYS A 227 -18.67 -17.18 5.30
C LYS A 227 -18.86 -16.41 4.00
N LEU A 228 -17.79 -16.08 3.28
CA LEU A 228 -17.89 -15.28 2.07
C LEU A 228 -18.85 -15.86 1.01
N PRO A 229 -18.90 -17.18 0.75
CA PRO A 229 -19.91 -17.76 -0.15
C PRO A 229 -21.36 -17.51 0.31
N LEU A 230 -21.59 -17.47 1.63
CA LEU A 230 -22.90 -17.13 2.19
C LEU A 230 -23.22 -15.65 1.98
N VAL A 231 -22.25 -14.74 2.22
CA VAL A 231 -22.38 -13.30 1.97
C VAL A 231 -22.77 -13.03 0.53
N GLU A 232 -22.01 -13.58 -0.43
CA GLU A 232 -22.31 -13.40 -1.85
C GLU A 232 -23.69 -13.96 -2.23
N ARG A 233 -24.09 -15.10 -1.65
CA ARG A 233 -25.40 -15.70 -1.91
C ARG A 233 -26.54 -14.83 -1.36
N GLN A 234 -26.40 -14.28 -0.15
CA GLN A 234 -27.43 -13.43 0.44
C GLN A 234 -27.59 -12.13 -0.35
N LEU A 235 -26.48 -11.48 -0.71
CA LEU A 235 -26.50 -10.30 -1.58
C LEU A 235 -27.20 -10.61 -2.91
N ARG A 236 -26.86 -11.73 -3.56
CA ARG A 236 -27.49 -12.13 -4.83
C ARG A 236 -29.01 -12.33 -4.75
N ASN A 237 -29.54 -12.68 -3.57
CA ASN A 237 -30.97 -12.91 -3.37
C ASN A 237 -31.75 -11.63 -3.01
N LEU A 238 -31.05 -10.51 -2.75
CA LEU A 238 -31.71 -9.25 -2.44
C LEU A 238 -32.41 -8.66 -3.68
N VAL A 239 -33.64 -8.22 -3.47
CA VAL A 239 -34.44 -7.47 -4.45
C VAL A 239 -34.75 -6.11 -3.83
N THR A 240 -33.78 -5.19 -3.87
CA THR A 240 -33.86 -3.88 -3.20
C THR A 240 -32.89 -2.88 -3.83
N GLY A 241 -33.26 -1.60 -3.83
CA GLY A 241 -32.33 -0.49 -4.03
C GLY A 241 -32.08 0.32 -2.75
N ASP A 242 -32.68 -0.08 -1.62
CA ASP A 242 -32.57 0.60 -0.33
C ASP A 242 -31.26 0.18 0.37
N PRO A 243 -30.32 1.13 0.63
CA PRO A 243 -29.07 0.85 1.32
C PRO A 243 -29.27 0.21 2.71
N SER A 244 -30.33 0.56 3.44
CA SER A 244 -30.57 0.06 4.81
C SER A 244 -30.85 -1.44 4.86
N VAL A 245 -31.49 -1.98 3.81
CA VAL A 245 -31.74 -3.42 3.68
C VAL A 245 -30.43 -4.17 3.40
N ILE A 246 -29.56 -3.57 2.58
CA ILE A 246 -28.23 -4.13 2.26
C ILE A 246 -27.35 -4.11 3.52
N GLU A 247 -27.34 -3.00 4.25
CA GLU A 247 -26.64 -2.85 5.53
C GLU A 247 -27.09 -3.92 6.53
N THR A 248 -28.40 -4.03 6.79
CA THR A 248 -28.96 -5.05 7.70
C THR A 248 -28.55 -6.46 7.29
N CYS A 249 -28.55 -6.75 5.99
CA CYS A 249 -28.09 -8.04 5.47
C CYS A 249 -26.61 -8.28 5.79
N LEU A 250 -25.74 -7.30 5.54
CA LEU A 250 -24.31 -7.41 5.79
C LEU A 250 -23.98 -7.48 7.30
N GLU A 251 -24.66 -6.70 8.14
CA GLU A 251 -24.55 -6.75 9.61
C GLU A 251 -24.92 -8.14 10.16
N SER A 252 -26.00 -8.75 9.67
CA SER A 252 -26.43 -10.08 10.11
C SER A 252 -25.42 -11.19 9.80
N LEU A 253 -24.50 -10.93 8.86
CA LEU A 253 -23.45 -11.85 8.43
C LEU A 253 -22.06 -11.48 8.99
N GLY A 254 -21.99 -10.39 9.75
CA GLY A 254 -20.78 -9.90 10.36
C GLY A 254 -20.20 -10.86 11.39
N ASP A 255 -18.88 -10.83 11.54
CA ASP A 255 -18.16 -11.58 12.57
C ASP A 255 -17.56 -10.62 13.60
N PRO A 256 -17.42 -11.05 14.88
CA PRO A 256 -16.78 -10.23 15.89
C PRO A 256 -15.31 -9.99 15.52
N VAL A 257 -14.89 -8.74 15.67
CA VAL A 257 -13.53 -8.29 15.38
C VAL A 257 -12.62 -8.58 16.57
N ARG A 258 -11.45 -9.16 16.30
CA ARG A 258 -10.37 -9.34 17.29
C ARG A 258 -9.09 -8.74 16.74
N LEU A 259 -8.60 -7.69 17.39
CA LEU A 259 -7.32 -7.08 17.07
C LEU A 259 -6.18 -7.89 17.65
N ASP A 260 -5.10 -8.00 16.89
CA ASP A 260 -3.84 -8.54 17.39
C ASP A 260 -3.23 -7.56 18.42
N PRO A 261 -2.60 -8.02 19.52
CA PRO A 261 -1.95 -7.14 20.49
C PRO A 261 -0.90 -6.19 19.89
N THR A 262 -0.31 -6.55 18.74
CA THR A 262 0.67 -5.74 18.01
C THR A 262 0.05 -4.81 16.97
N SER A 263 -1.28 -4.81 16.84
CA SER A 263 -2.02 -3.98 15.88
C SER A 263 -1.64 -2.51 15.97
N VAL A 264 -1.56 -1.87 14.81
CA VAL A 264 -1.28 -0.43 14.74
C VAL A 264 -2.36 0.40 15.45
N VAL A 265 -3.59 -0.10 15.54
CA VAL A 265 -4.71 0.56 16.23
C VAL A 265 -4.39 0.72 17.73
N HIS A 266 -3.65 -0.21 18.34
CA HIS A 266 -3.22 -0.09 19.74
C HIS A 266 -2.10 0.95 19.94
N ARG A 267 -1.43 1.37 18.86
CA ARG A 267 -0.35 2.37 18.88
C ARG A 267 -0.83 3.78 18.53
N ILE A 268 -2.14 4.01 18.47
CA ILE A 268 -2.72 5.28 17.98
C ILE A 268 -2.24 6.51 18.76
N GLN A 269 -2.00 6.39 20.07
CA GLN A 269 -1.50 7.51 20.88
C GLN A 269 -0.07 7.90 20.47
N THR A 270 0.81 6.92 20.25
CA THR A 270 2.16 7.14 19.76
C THR A 270 2.16 7.68 18.32
N LEU A 271 1.30 7.14 17.46
CA LEU A 271 1.11 7.65 16.11
C LEU A 271 0.69 9.13 16.14
N ASN A 272 -0.33 9.46 16.93
CA ASN A 272 -0.78 10.84 17.06
C ASN A 272 0.31 11.78 17.58
N LYS A 273 1.17 11.32 18.49
CA LYS A 273 2.28 12.13 18.99
C LYS A 273 3.36 12.40 17.94
N CYS A 274 3.65 11.40 17.11
CA CYS A 274 4.75 11.45 16.16
C CYS A 274 4.36 12.03 14.81
N PHE A 275 3.18 11.69 14.30
CA PHE A 275 2.70 12.09 12.98
C PHE A 275 1.92 13.41 13.00
N SER A 276 1.72 14.04 14.17
CA SER A 276 1.13 15.38 14.28
C SER A 276 2.04 16.54 13.91
N ARG A 277 3.21 16.27 13.33
CA ARG A 277 4.19 17.31 13.00
C ARG A 277 3.95 17.82 11.59
N ASP A 278 4.36 19.05 11.33
CA ASP A 278 4.06 19.73 10.06
C ASP A 278 4.98 19.26 8.93
N THR A 279 6.14 18.68 9.27
CA THR A 279 7.15 18.24 8.31
C THR A 279 7.61 16.81 8.58
N VAL A 280 8.02 16.09 7.53
CA VAL A 280 8.53 14.72 7.64
C VAL A 280 9.77 14.65 8.53
N GLU A 281 10.64 15.68 8.47
CA GLU A 281 11.81 15.80 9.31
C GLU A 281 11.45 15.84 10.81
N GLU A 282 10.43 16.62 11.17
CA GLU A 282 9.93 16.69 12.54
C GLU A 282 9.24 15.38 12.97
N ILE A 283 8.52 14.70 12.06
CA ILE A 283 7.95 13.37 12.32
C ILE A 283 9.07 12.39 12.69
N ILE A 284 10.13 12.33 11.88
CA ILE A 284 11.30 11.47 12.12
C ILE A 284 11.96 11.82 13.44
N GLU A 285 12.18 13.10 13.72
CA GLU A 285 12.75 13.53 15.01
C GLU A 285 11.85 13.10 16.19
N SER A 286 10.54 13.23 16.05
CA SER A 286 9.59 12.80 17.08
C SER A 286 9.62 11.29 17.30
N LEU A 287 9.74 10.49 16.23
CA LEU A 287 9.89 9.03 16.31
C LEU A 287 11.18 8.63 17.03
N ILE A 288 12.29 9.29 16.73
CA ILE A 288 13.58 9.07 17.41
C ILE A 288 13.46 9.41 18.89
N ARG A 289 12.81 10.53 19.23
CA ARG A 289 12.57 10.94 20.62
C ARG A 289 11.64 9.98 21.37
N GLU A 290 10.69 9.34 20.68
CA GLU A 290 9.82 8.33 21.28
C GLU A 290 10.60 7.09 21.75
N GLY A 291 11.71 6.77 21.10
CA GLY A 291 12.63 5.71 21.54
C GLY A 291 13.13 5.88 23.00
N ARG A 292 13.05 7.08 23.59
CA ARG A 292 13.34 7.31 25.02
C ARG A 292 12.42 6.55 25.97
N PHE A 293 11.22 6.18 25.52
CA PHE A 293 10.21 5.49 26.32
C PHE A 293 10.08 4.00 25.96
N GLN A 294 10.90 3.51 25.04
CA GLN A 294 11.06 2.08 24.74
C GLN A 294 12.14 1.50 25.65
N THR A 295 12.11 0.20 25.89
CA THR A 295 13.22 -0.42 26.63
C THR A 295 14.49 -0.34 25.79
N LEU A 296 15.64 -0.17 26.43
CA LEU A 296 16.93 -0.23 25.75
C LEU A 296 17.08 -1.52 24.94
N GLU A 297 16.50 -2.63 25.43
CA GLU A 297 16.41 -3.91 24.71
C GLU A 297 15.71 -3.76 23.35
N GLN A 298 14.51 -3.18 23.32
CA GLN A 298 13.74 -3.01 22.08
C GLN A 298 14.50 -2.14 21.06
N CYS A 299 15.14 -1.08 21.54
CA CYS A 299 15.99 -0.22 20.72
C CYS A 299 17.22 -0.99 20.20
N LEU A 300 17.94 -1.70 21.08
CA LEU A 300 19.17 -2.44 20.74
C LEU A 300 18.92 -3.62 19.82
N ILE A 301 17.82 -4.37 19.95
CA ILE A 301 17.50 -5.48 19.04
C ILE A 301 17.25 -4.95 17.62
N ARG A 302 16.50 -3.85 17.49
CA ARG A 302 16.26 -3.21 16.19
C ARG A 302 17.56 -2.63 15.62
N GLU A 303 18.31 -1.90 16.43
CA GLU A 303 19.59 -1.31 16.03
C GLU A 303 20.63 -2.38 15.67
N TYR A 304 20.61 -3.53 16.33
CA TYR A 304 21.51 -4.64 16.04
C TYR A 304 21.26 -5.22 14.65
N ARG A 305 20.00 -5.45 14.27
CA ARG A 305 19.67 -5.90 12.91
C ARG A 305 20.19 -4.91 11.87
N MET A 306 19.92 -3.63 12.07
CA MET A 306 20.39 -2.58 11.17
C MET A 306 21.92 -2.54 11.11
N SER A 307 22.60 -2.67 12.25
CA SER A 307 24.06 -2.63 12.36
C SER A 307 24.70 -3.84 11.67
N VAL A 308 24.23 -5.06 11.94
CA VAL A 308 24.75 -6.29 11.31
C VAL A 308 24.57 -6.25 9.80
N ARG A 309 23.42 -5.77 9.33
CA ARG A 309 23.14 -5.60 7.89
C ARG A 309 24.01 -4.50 7.25
N ALA A 310 24.29 -3.41 7.97
CA ALA A 310 25.17 -2.33 7.49
C ALA A 310 26.63 -2.78 7.37
N ILE A 311 27.13 -3.54 8.34
CA ILE A 311 28.53 -3.99 8.35
C ILE A 311 28.77 -5.20 7.44
N SER A 312 27.74 -6.00 7.13
CA SER A 312 27.90 -7.18 6.27
C SER A 312 28.18 -6.81 4.80
N GLY A 313 27.89 -5.57 4.40
CA GLY A 313 28.08 -5.10 3.03
C GLY A 313 27.14 -5.74 2.00
N GLN A 314 26.16 -6.55 2.43
CA GLN A 314 25.27 -7.29 1.54
C GLN A 314 24.23 -6.40 0.86
N ILE A 315 23.83 -5.33 1.54
CA ILE A 315 22.85 -4.35 1.04
C ILE A 315 23.58 -3.19 0.35
N THR A 316 24.59 -2.66 1.00
CA THR A 316 25.44 -1.57 0.50
C THR A 316 26.81 -1.61 1.20
N GLY A 317 27.86 -1.19 0.50
CA GLY A 317 29.21 -1.02 1.06
C GLY A 317 29.43 0.31 1.78
N ASP A 318 28.40 1.14 1.94
CA ASP A 318 28.51 2.54 2.35
C ASP A 318 29.12 2.72 3.74
N PHE A 319 28.86 1.80 4.67
CA PHE A 319 29.51 1.88 5.98
C PHE A 319 31.03 1.86 5.86
N CYS A 320 31.58 0.92 5.07
CA CYS A 320 33.01 0.81 4.83
C CYS A 320 33.55 1.99 4.00
N GLU A 321 32.81 2.45 3.00
CA GLU A 321 33.21 3.57 2.15
C GLU A 321 33.24 4.90 2.93
N GLY A 322 32.26 5.13 3.80
CA GLY A 322 32.23 6.30 4.67
C GLY A 322 33.41 6.33 5.64
N VAL A 323 33.77 5.17 6.20
CA VAL A 323 34.96 5.00 7.06
C VAL A 323 36.23 5.26 6.26
N ARG A 324 36.37 4.69 5.06
CA ARG A 324 37.52 4.93 4.18
C ARG A 324 37.68 6.42 3.90
N ALA A 325 36.65 7.07 3.38
CA ALA A 325 36.68 8.45 2.94
C ALA A 325 36.96 9.46 4.07
N LYS A 326 36.43 9.22 5.28
CA LYS A 326 36.57 10.16 6.40
C LYS A 326 37.72 9.87 7.35
N LEU A 327 38.06 8.61 7.56
CA LEU A 327 38.96 8.21 8.65
C LEU A 327 40.27 7.61 8.16
N VAL A 328 40.24 6.87 7.06
CA VAL A 328 41.42 6.18 6.51
C VAL A 328 42.16 7.08 5.53
N ASP A 329 41.53 7.36 4.39
CA ASP A 329 42.14 8.12 3.29
C ASP A 329 41.96 9.63 3.50
N LYS A 330 40.92 10.02 4.26
CA LYS A 330 40.60 11.42 4.62
C LYS A 330 40.49 12.32 3.38
N ASP A 331 40.00 11.77 2.28
CA ASP A 331 39.71 12.50 1.06
C ASP A 331 38.39 13.28 1.14
N PHE A 332 37.54 12.96 2.14
CA PHE A 332 36.19 13.51 2.32
C PHE A 332 35.29 13.35 1.09
N ALA A 333 35.57 12.34 0.25
CA ALA A 333 34.90 12.08 -1.02
C ALA A 333 34.37 10.63 -1.08
N PRO A 334 33.37 10.29 -0.26
CA PRO A 334 32.79 8.96 -0.25
C PRO A 334 32.04 8.66 -1.55
N LYS A 335 32.23 7.45 -2.06
CA LYS A 335 31.59 6.90 -3.25
C LYS A 335 30.46 5.96 -2.84
N TRP A 336 29.35 6.56 -2.43
CA TRP A 336 28.17 5.81 -2.01
C TRP A 336 27.68 4.88 -3.13
N ASP A 337 27.22 3.71 -2.74
CA ASP A 337 26.58 2.70 -3.57
C ASP A 337 25.39 2.13 -2.80
N PRO A 338 24.15 2.57 -3.10
CA PRO A 338 23.78 3.44 -4.22
C PRO A 338 24.24 4.91 -4.11
N PRO A 339 24.58 5.58 -5.23
CA PRO A 339 25.18 6.92 -5.23
C PRO A 339 24.20 8.05 -4.91
N SER A 340 22.91 7.75 -4.87
CA SER A 340 21.83 8.70 -4.58
C SER A 340 20.60 7.95 -4.10
N LEU A 341 19.73 8.62 -3.36
CA LEU A 341 18.52 8.01 -2.77
C LEU A 341 17.60 7.37 -3.81
N GLU A 342 17.56 7.91 -5.02
CA GLU A 342 16.84 7.37 -6.19
C GLU A 342 17.30 5.97 -6.63
N HIS A 343 18.49 5.53 -6.21
CA HIS A 343 19.03 4.19 -6.48
C HIS A 343 18.92 3.25 -5.26
N VAL A 344 18.41 3.73 -4.13
CA VAL A 344 18.08 2.87 -2.97
C VAL A 344 16.76 2.17 -3.28
N SER A 345 16.80 0.85 -3.49
CA SER A 345 15.59 0.07 -3.73
C SER A 345 14.84 -0.22 -2.42
N GLU A 346 13.53 -0.46 -2.51
CA GLU A 346 12.73 -0.95 -1.38
C GLU A 346 13.34 -2.22 -0.76
N ASP A 347 13.81 -3.16 -1.60
CA ASP A 347 14.48 -4.37 -1.16
C ASP A 347 15.72 -4.06 -0.30
N MET A 348 16.44 -2.97 -0.57
CA MET A 348 17.59 -2.58 0.26
C MET A 348 17.12 -2.11 1.63
N VAL A 349 16.06 -1.31 1.70
CA VAL A 349 15.52 -0.78 2.96
C VAL A 349 14.90 -1.91 3.80
N ASP A 350 14.07 -2.75 3.19
CA ASP A 350 13.40 -3.85 3.87
C ASP A 350 14.38 -4.87 4.45
N GLN A 351 15.51 -5.09 3.77
CA GLN A 351 16.57 -5.98 4.25
C GLN A 351 17.23 -5.47 5.55
N TYR A 352 17.23 -4.17 5.85
CA TYR A 352 17.75 -3.62 7.11
C TYR A 352 16.87 -3.95 8.32
N PHE A 353 15.56 -4.08 8.11
CA PHE A 353 14.58 -4.32 9.18
C PHE A 353 14.13 -5.78 9.28
N SER A 354 14.39 -6.57 8.23
CA SER A 354 14.07 -7.99 8.18
C SER A 354 14.84 -8.80 9.24
N PRO A 355 14.25 -9.89 9.78
CA PRO A 355 14.97 -10.83 10.64
C PRO A 355 16.29 -11.28 10.00
N LEU A 356 17.30 -11.56 10.84
CA LEU A 356 18.58 -12.06 10.36
C LEU A 356 18.43 -13.49 9.79
N PRO A 357 19.27 -13.90 8.82
CA PRO A 357 19.24 -15.26 8.27
C PRO A 357 19.45 -16.32 9.35
N ALA A 358 18.93 -17.54 9.18
CA ALA A 358 18.96 -18.58 10.21
C ALA A 358 20.36 -18.99 10.75
N PHE A 359 21.43 -18.63 10.03
CA PHE A 359 22.81 -18.87 10.45
C PHE A 359 23.45 -17.67 11.18
N GLU A 360 22.81 -16.51 11.18
CA GLU A 360 23.22 -15.30 11.89
C GLU A 360 22.28 -15.13 13.10
N PRO A 361 22.77 -15.31 14.34
CA PRO A 361 21.92 -15.26 15.51
C PRO A 361 21.38 -13.85 15.73
N GLU A 362 20.10 -13.75 16.11
CA GLU A 362 19.52 -12.51 16.62
C GLU A 362 20.21 -12.08 17.93
N LEU A 363 20.10 -10.79 18.26
CA LEU A 363 20.67 -10.29 19.51
C LEU A 363 19.90 -10.87 20.70
N GLU A 364 20.49 -11.88 21.35
CA GLU A 364 19.98 -12.44 22.60
C GLU A 364 20.51 -11.62 23.79
N LEU A 365 19.66 -10.75 24.33
CA LEU A 365 19.96 -10.03 25.55
C LEU A 365 19.52 -10.87 26.78
N PRO A 366 20.33 -10.96 27.85
CA PRO A 366 20.02 -11.78 29.02
C PRO A 366 18.88 -11.17 29.84
N MET A 367 17.64 -11.49 29.46
CA MET A 367 16.40 -10.89 29.95
C MET A 367 16.13 -11.07 31.46
N LYS A 368 16.75 -12.05 32.14
CA LYS A 368 16.41 -12.43 33.54
C LYS A 368 17.46 -12.10 34.60
N GLN A 369 18.64 -11.58 34.23
CA GLN A 369 19.78 -11.47 35.15
C GLN A 369 20.33 -10.04 35.34
N ARG A 370 19.76 -9.04 34.69
CA ARG A 370 20.27 -7.66 34.76
C ARG A 370 19.15 -6.69 35.13
N ALA A 371 19.20 -6.18 36.36
CA ALA A 371 18.44 -4.99 36.74
C ALA A 371 19.14 -3.78 36.11
N ALA A 372 18.41 -2.97 35.35
CA ALA A 372 18.95 -1.72 34.83
C ALA A 372 19.14 -0.72 36.00
N PHE A 373 20.28 -0.02 36.01
CA PHE A 373 20.56 1.12 36.91
C PHE A 373 19.85 2.41 36.48
N TRP A 374 18.90 2.31 35.55
CA TRP A 374 18.20 3.45 34.97
C TRP A 374 16.71 3.32 35.33
N GLU A 375 16.36 3.76 36.54
CA GLU A 375 15.03 4.25 36.89
C GLU A 375 14.97 5.77 36.72
#